data_AF-A0A4U2Z4L2-F1
#
_entry.id   AF-A0A4U2Z4L2-F1
#
_cell.length_a   1.000
_cell.length_b   1.000
_cell.length_c   1.000
_cell.angle_alpha   90.00
_cell.angle_beta   90.00
_cell.angle_gamma   90.00
#
_symmetry.space_group_name_H-M   'P 1'
#
loop_
_entity.id
_entity.type
_entity.pdbx_description
1 polymer ?
#
loop_
_entity_poly.entity_id
_entity_poly.type
_entity_poly.pdbx_seq_one_letter_code
_entity_poly.pdbx_strand_id
1 'polypeptide(L)'
;MTKTVTVDFLYKNELFNQLQLWMIIPPAIQSVYEMSTIPVQVTEIPTGEQLAYYILNKNEYLHLDYEVELYSTKNEKKTLTEEERDFYLRNTMLSPINKEMTKLAQEITFQQENAKEKARAIFHYIVKNYRYVYPPSCRGVKSFLELKEGDCGEFSFLFTALCRALNIPARTVVGSWAYGEMNAHVWNEFFIEGKGWIPVDTSMAYMQKKRPWSFLGSSIKTIYWKKYFGKTEGQRVVFSKDAEIKLLPEYKDDEEAIIAAPMNINGENFGWGQQSLNGCAPYLQPIYIKFELNESHSTLSVVQVMGTWTIQEHGFKQLLAVLKKPSLIIAIVAMLLNFIVQNFYLEVTFKLSFILFLLCFILRMERMIIFSIMLLFMSLSLFSTLDGR
;
A
#
# COMPACT_ATOMS: atom_id res chain seq x y z
N MET A 1 14.53 0.26 19.37
CA MET A 1 13.06 0.45 19.44
C MET A 1 12.50 0.27 18.04
N THR A 2 11.62 -0.72 17.87
CA THR A 2 10.76 -0.82 16.70
C THR A 2 9.87 0.42 16.65
N LYS A 3 9.65 0.96 15.44
CA LYS A 3 8.81 2.14 15.24
C LYS A 3 7.39 1.64 15.07
N THR A 4 6.50 2.10 15.93
CA THR A 4 5.07 1.78 15.89
C THR A 4 4.27 2.98 15.38
N VAL A 5 3.07 2.68 14.91
CA VAL A 5 2.03 3.64 14.51
C VAL A 5 0.68 3.13 14.99
N THR A 6 -0.28 4.03 15.17
CA THR A 6 -1.66 3.66 15.47
C THR A 6 -2.47 3.61 14.18
N VAL A 7 -3.26 2.57 14.03
CA VAL A 7 -4.23 2.41 12.95
C VAL A 7 -5.62 2.48 13.56
N ASP A 8 -6.40 3.45 13.10
CA ASP A 8 -7.81 3.61 13.39
C ASP A 8 -8.60 3.16 12.16
N PHE A 9 -9.33 2.04 12.27
CA PHE A 9 -10.12 1.46 11.19
C PHE A 9 -11.61 1.44 11.57
N LEU A 10 -12.46 1.96 10.68
CA LEU A 10 -13.90 1.98 10.85
C LEU A 10 -14.61 1.45 9.61
N TYR A 11 -15.50 0.49 9.82
CA TYR A 11 -16.49 0.06 8.84
C TYR A 11 -17.89 0.19 9.43
N LYS A 12 -18.82 0.81 8.69
CA LYS A 12 -20.22 0.96 9.12
C LYS A 12 -21.15 0.40 8.06
N ASN A 13 -21.99 -0.58 8.43
CA ASN A 13 -22.97 -1.16 7.53
C ASN A 13 -24.22 -0.26 7.48
N GLU A 14 -24.23 0.74 6.60
CA GLU A 14 -25.39 1.65 6.46
C GLU A 14 -26.46 1.14 5.47
N LEU A 15 -26.05 0.25 4.57
CA LEU A 15 -26.85 -0.10 3.38
C LEU A 15 -27.59 -1.42 3.54
N PHE A 16 -26.94 -2.45 4.06
CA PHE A 16 -27.38 -3.82 3.91
C PHE A 16 -28.07 -4.30 5.19
N ASN A 17 -29.14 -5.09 5.05
CA ASN A 17 -29.84 -5.68 6.19
C ASN A 17 -28.88 -6.53 7.04
N GLN A 18 -28.04 -7.31 6.37
CA GLN A 18 -26.96 -8.07 6.96
C GLN A 18 -25.78 -8.11 5.99
N LEU A 19 -24.57 -8.05 6.54
CA LEU A 19 -23.31 -8.05 5.82
C LEU A 19 -22.37 -9.05 6.52
N GLN A 20 -21.66 -9.84 5.72
CA GLN A 20 -20.55 -10.65 6.18
C GLN A 20 -19.24 -9.92 5.90
N LEU A 21 -18.28 -9.99 6.83
CA LEU A 21 -17.02 -9.27 6.72
C LEU A 21 -15.87 -10.16 7.17
N TRP A 22 -14.82 -10.22 6.36
CA TRP A 22 -13.56 -10.89 6.66
C TRP A 22 -12.44 -9.87 6.81
N MET A 23 -11.59 -10.06 7.80
CA MET A 23 -10.46 -9.17 8.08
C MET A 23 -9.30 -9.96 8.66
N ILE A 24 -8.08 -9.63 8.26
CA ILE A 24 -6.91 -10.11 9.00
C ILE A 24 -6.78 -9.30 10.28
N ILE A 25 -6.80 -10.01 11.41
CA ILE A 25 -6.50 -9.43 12.70
C ILE A 25 -4.99 -9.13 12.75
N PRO A 26 -4.60 -7.86 13.00
CA PRO A 26 -3.21 -7.50 13.16
C PRO A 26 -2.58 -8.26 14.33
N PRO A 27 -1.36 -8.81 14.20
CA PRO A 27 -0.70 -9.58 15.27
C PRO A 27 -0.35 -8.74 16.50
N ALA A 28 -0.46 -7.40 16.41
CA ALA A 28 -0.17 -6.45 17.46
C ALA A 28 -1.45 -6.01 18.23
N ILE A 29 -2.35 -6.93 18.54
CA ILE A 29 -3.32 -6.69 19.63
C ILE A 29 -2.57 -6.76 20.97
N GLN A 30 -1.72 -5.77 21.26
CA GLN A 30 -1.28 -5.51 22.64
C GLN A 30 -2.27 -4.59 23.37
N SER A 31 -3.08 -3.84 22.63
CA SER A 31 -4.20 -3.06 23.15
C SER A 31 -5.18 -2.76 22.01
N VAL A 32 -6.26 -3.54 21.90
CA VAL A 32 -7.49 -3.06 21.27
C VAL A 32 -8.05 -2.02 22.23
N TYR A 33 -8.03 -0.75 21.84
CA TYR A 33 -8.58 0.30 22.68
C TYR A 33 -10.11 0.23 22.71
N GLU A 34 -10.72 -0.18 21.59
CA GLU A 34 -12.16 -0.34 21.44
C GLU A 34 -12.47 -1.34 20.30
N MET A 35 -13.42 -2.25 20.53
CA MET A 35 -14.00 -3.08 19.48
C MET A 35 -15.51 -3.10 19.69
N SER A 36 -16.25 -2.59 18.71
CA SER A 36 -17.71 -2.50 18.76
C SER A 36 -18.40 -3.85 18.58
N THR A 37 -17.77 -4.78 17.86
CA THR A 37 -18.34 -6.10 17.52
C THR A 37 -17.27 -7.19 17.58
N ILE A 38 -17.56 -8.29 18.25
CA ILE A 38 -16.67 -9.46 18.39
C ILE A 38 -16.78 -10.36 17.15
N PRO A 39 -15.68 -10.96 16.65
CA PRO A 39 -15.76 -11.89 15.54
C PRO A 39 -16.57 -13.14 15.89
N VAL A 40 -17.35 -13.62 14.92
CA VAL A 40 -18.10 -14.88 15.00
C VAL A 40 -17.15 -16.08 14.92
N GLN A 41 -16.08 -15.96 14.12
CA GLN A 41 -15.06 -16.99 13.96
C GLN A 41 -13.70 -16.33 13.75
N VAL A 42 -12.65 -16.95 14.30
CA VAL A 42 -11.26 -16.61 14.02
C VAL A 42 -10.52 -17.87 13.60
N THR A 43 -9.81 -17.82 12.49
CA THR A 43 -9.06 -18.97 11.95
C THR A 43 -7.64 -18.57 11.60
N GLU A 44 -6.67 -19.40 11.92
CA GLU A 44 -5.29 -19.23 11.45
C GLU A 44 -5.19 -19.63 9.98
N ILE A 45 -4.65 -18.75 9.14
CA ILE A 45 -4.48 -18.98 7.71
C ILE A 45 -3.03 -19.36 7.36
N PRO A 46 -2.75 -19.92 6.16
CA PRO A 46 -1.41 -20.41 5.80
C PRO A 46 -0.28 -19.37 5.87
N THR A 47 -0.59 -18.08 5.92
CA THR A 47 0.40 -17.01 6.12
C THR A 47 0.80 -16.80 7.58
N GLY A 48 0.21 -17.56 8.51
CA GLY A 48 0.37 -17.44 9.96
C GLY A 48 -0.42 -16.27 10.57
N GLU A 49 -1.26 -15.61 9.77
CA GLU A 49 -2.13 -14.51 10.21
C GLU A 49 -3.48 -15.07 10.72
N GLN A 50 -4.19 -14.31 11.56
CA GLN A 50 -5.52 -14.67 12.03
C GLN A 50 -6.58 -13.99 11.16
N LEU A 51 -7.40 -14.78 10.47
CA LEU A 51 -8.56 -14.31 9.71
C LEU A 51 -9.79 -14.31 10.61
N ALA A 52 -10.33 -13.13 10.87
CA ALA A 52 -11.59 -12.94 11.57
C ALA A 52 -12.76 -12.82 10.60
N TYR A 53 -13.88 -13.41 11.00
CA TYR A 53 -15.16 -13.33 10.33
C TYR A 53 -16.19 -12.66 11.24
N TYR A 54 -16.89 -11.67 10.69
CA TYR A 54 -17.91 -10.88 11.37
C TYR A 54 -19.22 -10.94 10.59
N ILE A 55 -20.33 -10.79 11.31
CA ILE A 55 -21.64 -10.52 10.75
C ILE A 55 -22.08 -9.16 11.31
N LEU A 56 -22.41 -8.23 10.43
CA LEU A 56 -22.87 -6.89 10.78
C LEU A 56 -24.30 -6.70 10.26
N ASN A 57 -25.24 -6.46 11.16
CA ASN A 57 -26.60 -6.05 10.80
C ASN A 57 -26.61 -4.58 10.37
N LYS A 58 -27.74 -4.14 9.80
CA LYS A 58 -27.91 -2.74 9.41
C LYS A 58 -27.67 -1.79 10.59
N ASN A 59 -26.88 -0.76 10.34
CA ASN A 59 -26.38 0.27 11.27
C ASN A 59 -25.38 -0.21 12.32
N GLU A 60 -24.98 -1.48 12.31
CA GLU A 60 -23.83 -1.94 13.10
C GLU A 60 -22.53 -1.49 12.44
N TYR A 61 -21.47 -1.41 13.25
CA TYR A 61 -20.15 -0.99 12.81
C TYR A 61 -19.08 -1.88 13.43
N LEU A 62 -17.95 -1.97 12.74
CA LEU A 62 -16.70 -2.52 13.25
C LEU A 62 -15.70 -1.37 13.34
N HIS A 63 -15.31 -1.02 14.57
CA HIS A 63 -14.25 -0.07 14.84
C HIS A 63 -13.08 -0.80 15.50
N LEU A 64 -11.87 -0.57 15.01
CA LEU A 64 -10.62 -1.13 15.52
C LEU A 64 -9.58 -0.02 15.62
N ASP A 65 -9.16 0.26 16.85
CA ASP A 65 -8.00 1.11 17.14
C ASP A 65 -6.89 0.24 17.74
N TYR A 66 -5.76 0.18 17.05
CA TYR A 66 -4.63 -0.69 17.42
C TYR A 66 -3.27 -0.11 17.04
N GLU A 67 -2.26 -0.44 17.84
CA GLU A 67 -0.87 -0.11 17.55
C GLU A 67 -0.23 -1.23 16.69
N VAL A 68 0.54 -0.86 15.67
CA VAL A 68 1.24 -1.82 14.80
C VAL A 68 2.67 -1.38 14.51
N GLU A 69 3.57 -2.35 14.40
CA GLU A 69 4.94 -2.08 13.96
C GLU A 69 5.00 -1.73 12.47
N LEU A 70 5.91 -0.82 12.12
CA LEU A 70 6.24 -0.56 10.72
C LEU A 70 6.85 -1.81 10.08
N TYR A 71 6.40 -2.10 8.87
CA TYR A 71 6.81 -3.24 8.06
C TYR A 71 8.34 -3.43 8.01
N SER A 72 8.77 -4.66 8.31
CA SER A 72 10.16 -5.10 8.17
C SER A 72 10.25 -6.60 7.96
N THR A 73 11.17 -7.05 7.10
CA THR A 73 11.42 -8.47 6.88
C THR A 73 12.54 -9.05 7.76
N LYS A 74 13.11 -8.25 8.68
CA LYS A 74 14.32 -8.62 9.44
C LYS A 74 14.14 -9.81 10.38
N ASN A 75 12.92 -10.02 10.88
CA ASN A 75 12.61 -11.03 11.88
C ASN A 75 11.87 -12.24 11.30
N GLU A 76 11.75 -12.33 9.97
CA GLU A 76 11.01 -13.43 9.35
C GLU A 76 11.83 -14.73 9.25
N LYS A 77 11.11 -15.84 9.05
CA LYS A 77 11.69 -17.18 8.88
C LYS A 77 12.73 -17.17 7.77
N LYS A 78 13.79 -17.96 7.95
CA LYS A 78 14.88 -18.15 6.98
C LYS A 78 14.77 -19.45 6.18
N THR A 79 13.84 -20.32 6.56
CA THR A 79 13.48 -21.59 5.92
C THR A 79 11.96 -21.64 5.75
N LEU A 80 11.45 -22.24 4.68
CA LEU A 80 10.03 -22.58 4.52
C LEU A 80 9.85 -24.09 4.69
N THR A 81 8.74 -24.49 5.30
CA THR A 81 8.23 -25.87 5.21
C THR A 81 7.81 -26.19 3.78
N GLU A 82 7.63 -27.48 3.45
CA GLU A 82 7.13 -27.88 2.14
C GLU A 82 5.74 -27.28 1.86
N GLU A 83 4.85 -27.30 2.85
CA GLU A 83 3.50 -26.70 2.75
C GLU A 83 3.54 -25.19 2.49
N GLU A 84 4.37 -24.44 3.23
CA GLU A 84 4.56 -23.00 2.98
C GLU A 84 5.15 -22.74 1.60
N ARG A 85 6.11 -23.57 1.19
CA ARG A 85 6.76 -23.46 -0.11
C ARG A 85 5.74 -23.68 -1.23
N ASP A 86 4.95 -24.73 -1.16
CA ASP A 86 3.89 -25.03 -2.13
C ASP A 86 2.84 -23.92 -2.15
N PHE A 87 2.45 -23.41 -0.98
CA PHE A 87 1.54 -22.28 -0.88
C PHE A 87 2.09 -21.05 -1.62
N TYR A 88 3.36 -20.68 -1.43
CA TYR A 88 3.95 -19.50 -2.07
C TYR A 88 4.44 -19.74 -3.52
N LEU A 89 4.28 -20.97 -4.03
CA LEU A 89 4.50 -21.35 -5.42
C LEU A 89 3.20 -21.62 -6.18
N ARG A 90 2.05 -21.56 -5.51
CA ARG A 90 0.76 -21.94 -6.12
C ARG A 90 0.35 -21.00 -7.26
N ASN A 91 -0.36 -21.58 -8.23
CA ASN A 91 -1.07 -20.85 -9.26
C ASN A 91 -2.29 -20.13 -8.68
N THR A 92 -2.54 -18.90 -9.11
CA THR A 92 -3.65 -18.06 -8.62
C THR A 92 -4.22 -17.22 -9.78
N MET A 93 -5.42 -16.67 -9.65
CA MET A 93 -6.10 -15.92 -10.74
C MET A 93 -5.40 -14.59 -11.04
N LEU A 94 -4.96 -13.88 -10.00
CA LEU A 94 -4.24 -12.61 -10.14
C LEU A 94 -2.78 -12.85 -10.50
N SER A 95 -2.14 -13.89 -9.95
CA SER A 95 -0.75 -14.27 -10.26
C SER A 95 -0.67 -15.68 -10.88
N PRO A 96 -1.02 -15.85 -12.17
CA PRO A 96 -1.08 -17.15 -12.83
C PRO A 96 0.31 -17.72 -13.15
N ILE A 97 0.41 -19.05 -13.19
CA ILE A 97 1.59 -19.81 -13.59
C ILE A 97 1.18 -20.67 -14.79
N ASN A 98 1.44 -20.14 -15.97
CA ASN A 98 1.10 -20.78 -17.24
C ASN A 98 2.29 -20.75 -18.21
N LYS A 99 2.14 -21.35 -19.38
CA LYS A 99 3.21 -21.43 -20.40
C LYS A 99 3.74 -20.05 -20.82
N GLU A 100 2.88 -19.05 -20.88
CA GLU A 100 3.27 -17.67 -21.21
C GLU A 100 4.18 -17.08 -20.12
N MET A 101 3.81 -17.24 -18.84
CA MET A 101 4.63 -16.78 -17.71
C MET A 101 5.94 -17.51 -17.61
N THR A 102 5.96 -18.82 -17.81
CA THR A 102 7.20 -19.60 -17.83
C THR A 102 8.12 -19.13 -18.95
N LYS A 103 7.60 -18.96 -20.18
CA LYS A 103 8.38 -18.50 -21.33
C LYS A 103 8.95 -17.11 -21.09
N LEU A 104 8.11 -16.16 -20.69
CA LEU A 104 8.53 -14.78 -20.42
C LEU A 104 9.57 -14.72 -19.31
N ALA A 105 9.38 -15.47 -18.22
CA ALA A 105 10.31 -15.50 -17.11
C ALA A 105 11.67 -16.09 -17.52
N GLN A 106 11.69 -17.15 -18.33
CA GLN A 106 12.92 -17.74 -18.88
C GLN A 106 13.65 -16.78 -19.83
N GLU A 107 12.93 -16.08 -20.71
CA GLU A 107 13.50 -15.08 -21.61
C GLU A 107 14.16 -13.92 -20.85
N ILE A 108 13.48 -13.39 -19.82
CA ILE A 108 14.01 -12.31 -18.97
C ILE A 108 15.28 -12.76 -18.23
N THR A 109 15.35 -14.03 -17.84
CA THR A 109 16.35 -14.55 -16.91
C THR A 109 17.40 -15.46 -17.54
N PHE A 110 17.44 -15.57 -18.87
CA PHE A 110 18.31 -16.49 -19.62
C PHE A 110 19.79 -16.48 -19.20
N GLN A 111 20.31 -15.32 -18.80
CA GLN A 111 21.72 -15.16 -18.38
C GLN A 111 21.93 -15.24 -16.85
N GLN A 112 20.90 -15.58 -16.08
CA GLN A 112 20.94 -15.55 -14.62
C GLN A 112 20.79 -16.95 -14.05
N GLU A 113 21.76 -17.38 -13.25
CA GLU A 113 21.74 -18.73 -12.67
C GLU A 113 20.99 -18.77 -11.35
N ASN A 114 21.27 -17.82 -10.45
CA ASN A 114 20.73 -17.85 -9.09
C ASN A 114 19.39 -17.11 -8.95
N ALA A 115 18.55 -17.58 -8.02
CA ALA A 115 17.19 -17.07 -7.82
C ALA A 115 17.13 -15.56 -7.52
N LYS A 116 18.08 -15.02 -6.76
CA LYS A 116 18.11 -13.57 -6.45
C LYS A 116 18.38 -12.73 -7.69
N GLU A 117 19.31 -13.16 -8.54
CA GLU A 117 19.64 -12.46 -9.79
C GLU A 117 18.51 -12.60 -10.82
N LYS A 118 17.82 -13.75 -10.86
CA LYS A 118 16.58 -13.94 -11.63
C LYS A 118 15.50 -12.94 -11.18
N ALA A 119 15.21 -12.86 -9.88
CA ALA A 119 14.25 -11.90 -9.33
C ALA A 119 14.66 -10.43 -9.61
N ARG A 120 15.96 -10.12 -9.58
CA ARG A 120 16.49 -8.79 -9.92
C ARG A 120 16.30 -8.45 -11.39
N ALA A 121 16.50 -9.41 -12.29
CA ALA A 121 16.24 -9.24 -13.72
C ALA A 121 14.76 -8.99 -13.99
N ILE A 122 13.86 -9.74 -13.35
CA ILE A 122 12.40 -9.52 -13.39
C ILE A 122 12.05 -8.11 -12.90
N PHE A 123 12.56 -7.70 -11.75
CA PHE A 123 12.37 -6.34 -11.22
C PHE A 123 12.76 -5.26 -12.24
N HIS A 124 13.94 -5.40 -12.86
CA HIS A 124 14.40 -4.44 -13.86
C HIS A 124 13.55 -4.46 -15.14
N TYR A 125 13.10 -5.63 -15.57
CA TYR A 125 12.23 -5.79 -16.73
C TYR A 125 10.89 -5.09 -16.51
N ILE A 126 10.22 -5.32 -15.38
CA ILE A 126 8.92 -4.70 -15.09
C ILE A 126 9.05 -3.17 -15.04
N VAL A 127 10.03 -2.65 -14.29
CA VAL A 127 10.29 -1.20 -14.16
C VAL A 127 10.64 -0.54 -15.49
N LYS A 128 11.18 -1.29 -16.46
CA LYS A 128 11.54 -0.77 -17.79
C LYS A 128 10.36 -0.77 -18.76
N ASN A 129 9.52 -1.80 -18.73
CA ASN A 129 8.58 -2.11 -19.81
C ASN A 129 7.11 -1.78 -19.53
N TYR A 130 6.75 -1.51 -18.27
CA TYR A 130 5.37 -1.22 -17.86
C TYR A 130 5.24 0.22 -17.35
N ARG A 131 4.03 0.75 -17.36
CA ARG A 131 3.69 2.12 -16.97
C ARG A 131 2.67 2.15 -15.83
N TYR A 132 2.94 2.97 -14.82
CA TYR A 132 2.02 3.17 -13.70
C TYR A 132 0.84 4.06 -14.10
N VAL A 133 -0.37 3.52 -13.97
CA VAL A 133 -1.66 4.19 -14.18
C VAL A 133 -2.60 3.77 -13.06
N TYR A 134 -3.24 4.75 -12.42
CA TYR A 134 -4.22 4.53 -11.36
C TYR A 134 -5.42 5.47 -11.56
N PRO A 135 -6.66 4.95 -11.48
CA PRO A 135 -7.02 3.54 -11.37
C PRO A 135 -6.72 2.76 -12.67
N PRO A 136 -6.46 1.44 -12.61
CA PRO A 136 -6.30 0.63 -13.82
C PRO A 136 -7.65 0.41 -14.51
N SER A 137 -7.66 0.24 -15.84
CA SER A 137 -8.87 -0.06 -16.61
C SER A 137 -9.33 -1.52 -16.50
N CYS A 138 -8.39 -2.42 -16.22
CA CYS A 138 -8.60 -3.85 -16.03
C CYS A 138 -7.57 -4.36 -15.02
N ARG A 139 -7.93 -5.38 -14.23
CA ARG A 139 -7.05 -6.04 -13.27
C ARG A 139 -6.65 -7.44 -13.74
N GLY A 140 -5.54 -7.92 -13.20
CA GLY A 140 -4.98 -9.24 -13.46
C GLY A 140 -3.79 -9.22 -14.43
N VAL A 141 -2.88 -10.18 -14.24
CA VAL A 141 -1.65 -10.26 -15.03
C VAL A 141 -1.89 -10.34 -16.53
N LYS A 142 -2.95 -11.03 -16.98
CA LYS A 142 -3.24 -11.17 -18.41
C LYS A 142 -3.45 -9.82 -19.08
N SER A 143 -4.36 -9.00 -18.55
CA SER A 143 -4.63 -7.67 -19.09
C SER A 143 -3.44 -6.74 -18.91
N PHE A 144 -2.67 -6.87 -17.82
CA PHE A 144 -1.49 -6.06 -17.61
C PHE A 144 -0.38 -6.33 -18.64
N LEU A 145 -0.18 -7.58 -19.08
CA LEU A 145 0.77 -7.93 -20.16
C LEU A 145 0.38 -7.29 -21.49
N GLU A 146 -0.91 -7.29 -21.81
CA GLU A 146 -1.47 -6.73 -23.05
C GLU A 146 -1.42 -5.20 -23.05
N LEU A 147 -1.93 -4.58 -21.99
CA LEU A 147 -2.07 -3.11 -21.88
C LEU A 147 -0.74 -2.43 -21.51
N LYS A 148 0.14 -3.12 -20.79
CA LYS A 148 1.39 -2.60 -20.19
C LYS A 148 1.18 -1.41 -19.25
N GLU A 149 -0.03 -1.24 -18.74
CA GLU A 149 -0.47 -0.14 -17.91
C GLU A 149 -1.30 -0.65 -16.75
N GLY A 150 -0.97 -0.23 -15.52
CA GLY A 150 -1.61 -0.74 -14.31
C GLY A 150 -1.09 -0.06 -13.04
N ASP A 151 -1.66 -0.40 -11.90
CA ASP A 151 -1.32 0.19 -10.61
C ASP A 151 -0.37 -0.70 -9.78
N CYS A 152 -0.20 -0.38 -8.49
CA CYS A 152 0.68 -1.15 -7.60
C CYS A 152 0.29 -2.63 -7.49
N GLY A 153 -1.01 -2.96 -7.63
CA GLY A 153 -1.50 -4.35 -7.66
C GLY A 153 -0.97 -5.09 -8.88
N GLU A 154 -1.19 -4.55 -10.08
CA GLU A 154 -0.79 -5.22 -11.34
C GLU A 154 0.72 -5.43 -11.44
N PHE A 155 1.48 -4.41 -11.02
CA PHE A 155 2.94 -4.50 -10.90
C PHE A 155 3.38 -5.61 -9.94
N SER A 156 2.64 -5.81 -8.85
CA SER A 156 2.93 -6.81 -7.83
C SER A 156 2.51 -8.21 -8.28
N PHE A 157 1.35 -8.36 -8.91
CA PHE A 157 0.87 -9.64 -9.42
C PHE A 157 1.80 -10.20 -10.49
N LEU A 158 2.26 -9.36 -11.43
CA LEU A 158 3.20 -9.80 -12.46
C LEU A 158 4.56 -10.22 -11.88
N PHE A 159 5.07 -9.49 -10.90
CA PHE A 159 6.32 -9.88 -10.25
C PHE A 159 6.19 -11.24 -9.55
N THR A 160 5.09 -11.46 -8.83
CA THR A 160 4.78 -12.74 -8.17
C THR A 160 4.66 -13.87 -9.19
N ALA A 161 3.87 -13.69 -10.25
CA ALA A 161 3.67 -14.68 -11.31
C ALA A 161 5.00 -15.13 -11.96
N LEU A 162 5.85 -14.16 -12.34
CA LEU A 162 7.14 -14.45 -12.97
C LEU A 162 8.13 -15.13 -12.02
N CYS A 163 8.12 -14.79 -10.73
CA CYS A 163 8.94 -15.48 -9.74
C CYS A 163 8.48 -16.93 -9.53
N ARG A 164 7.17 -17.14 -9.33
CA ARG A 164 6.60 -18.48 -9.12
C ARG A 164 6.80 -19.38 -10.33
N ALA A 165 6.72 -18.84 -11.55
CA ALA A 165 7.02 -19.57 -12.79
C ALA A 165 8.48 -20.06 -12.91
N LEU A 166 9.39 -19.52 -12.10
CA LEU A 166 10.80 -19.97 -11.98
C LEU A 166 11.08 -20.75 -10.69
N ASN A 167 10.04 -21.24 -10.01
CA ASN A 167 10.14 -21.96 -8.73
C ASN A 167 10.80 -21.11 -7.61
N ILE A 168 10.58 -19.79 -7.65
CA ILE A 168 11.00 -18.85 -6.61
C ILE A 168 9.75 -18.47 -5.80
N PRO A 169 9.65 -18.89 -4.52
CA PRO A 169 8.49 -18.54 -3.71
C PRO A 169 8.37 -17.02 -3.57
N ALA A 170 7.17 -16.52 -3.86
CA ALA A 170 6.89 -15.09 -3.85
C ALA A 170 5.46 -14.85 -3.37
N ARG A 171 5.24 -13.71 -2.72
CA ARG A 171 3.92 -13.26 -2.29
C ARG A 171 3.75 -11.77 -2.52
N THR A 172 2.51 -11.35 -2.72
CA THR A 172 2.13 -9.94 -2.58
C THR A 172 2.02 -9.61 -1.10
N VAL A 173 2.21 -8.34 -0.77
CA VAL A 173 1.92 -7.80 0.56
C VAL A 173 1.00 -6.62 0.36
N VAL A 174 -0.16 -6.67 1.00
CA VAL A 174 -1.22 -5.67 0.90
C VAL A 174 -1.22 -4.88 2.19
N GLY A 175 -1.26 -3.56 2.09
CA GLY A 175 -1.17 -2.71 3.25
C GLY A 175 -1.40 -1.26 2.92
N SER A 176 -0.76 -0.40 3.71
CA SER A 176 -0.91 1.04 3.58
C SER A 176 0.38 1.77 3.94
N TRP A 177 0.56 2.95 3.38
CA TRP A 177 1.56 3.90 3.86
C TRP A 177 1.23 4.30 5.30
N ALA A 178 2.25 4.38 6.15
CA ALA A 178 2.09 4.66 7.57
C ALA A 178 1.87 6.15 7.88
N TYR A 179 0.97 6.80 7.14
CA TYR A 179 0.52 8.16 7.39
C TYR A 179 -0.83 8.44 6.71
N GLY A 180 -1.63 9.29 7.34
CA GLY A 180 -2.85 9.84 6.75
C GLY A 180 -3.95 8.81 6.56
N GLU A 181 -4.89 9.14 5.69
CA GLU A 181 -6.12 8.37 5.49
C GLU A 181 -6.08 7.60 4.17
N MET A 182 -6.57 6.37 4.17
CA MET A 182 -6.84 5.56 2.98
C MET A 182 -5.68 5.44 1.96
N ASN A 183 -4.43 5.45 2.44
CA ASN A 183 -3.24 5.41 1.60
C ASN A 183 -2.80 3.97 1.29
N ALA A 184 -3.65 3.23 0.60
CA ALA A 184 -3.40 1.84 0.21
C ALA A 184 -2.14 1.65 -0.64
N HIS A 185 -1.46 0.52 -0.47
CA HIS A 185 -0.36 0.13 -1.32
C HIS A 185 -0.15 -1.38 -1.34
N VAL A 186 0.30 -1.90 -2.48
CA VAL A 186 0.65 -3.31 -2.67
C VAL A 186 2.09 -3.40 -3.16
N TRP A 187 2.84 -4.34 -2.60
CA TRP A 187 4.21 -4.66 -3.02
C TRP A 187 4.46 -6.16 -2.94
N ASN A 188 5.71 -6.60 -3.07
CA ASN A 188 6.08 -8.00 -3.06
C ASN A 188 7.12 -8.35 -2.01
N GLU A 189 7.15 -9.63 -1.69
CA GLU A 189 8.31 -10.28 -1.12
C GLU A 189 8.63 -11.54 -1.94
N PHE A 190 9.92 -11.86 -2.06
CA PHE A 190 10.36 -13.16 -2.57
C PHE A 190 11.30 -13.81 -1.56
N PHE A 191 11.26 -15.13 -1.51
CA PHE A 191 11.98 -15.91 -0.52
C PHE A 191 13.29 -16.45 -1.08
N ILE A 192 14.37 -16.33 -0.30
CA ILE A 192 15.65 -16.99 -0.59
C ILE A 192 16.07 -17.78 0.65
N GLU A 193 16.29 -19.08 0.45
CA GLU A 193 16.73 -20.00 1.49
C GLU A 193 17.97 -19.47 2.24
N GLY A 194 17.94 -19.55 3.58
CA GLY A 194 18.97 -19.00 4.46
C GLY A 194 19.01 -17.47 4.59
N LYS A 195 18.33 -16.72 3.71
CA LYS A 195 18.21 -15.25 3.79
C LYS A 195 16.83 -14.79 4.27
N GLY A 196 15.77 -15.56 4.01
CA GLY A 196 14.39 -15.21 4.32
C GLY A 196 13.72 -14.37 3.23
N TRP A 197 12.66 -13.65 3.62
CA TRP A 197 11.88 -12.80 2.74
C TRP A 197 12.61 -11.49 2.40
N ILE A 198 12.69 -11.21 1.11
CA ILE A 198 13.34 -10.02 0.56
C ILE A 198 12.25 -9.13 -0.06
N PRO A 199 12.09 -7.87 0.41
CA PRO A 199 11.06 -6.98 -0.09
C PRO A 199 11.39 -6.48 -1.49
N VAL A 200 10.39 -6.37 -2.35
CA VAL A 200 10.50 -5.78 -3.69
C VAL A 200 9.31 -4.88 -3.96
N ASP A 201 9.55 -3.71 -4.53
CA ASP A 201 8.49 -2.82 -4.99
C ASP A 201 8.80 -2.26 -6.39
N THR A 202 8.26 -2.94 -7.39
CA THR A 202 8.39 -2.57 -8.80
C THR A 202 7.64 -1.28 -9.13
N SER A 203 6.52 -1.00 -8.45
CA SER A 203 5.69 0.18 -8.69
C SER A 203 6.37 1.47 -8.19
N MET A 204 6.91 1.47 -6.97
CA MET A 204 7.66 2.60 -6.42
C MET A 204 9.00 2.80 -7.13
N ALA A 205 9.64 1.70 -7.57
CA ALA A 205 10.80 1.78 -8.43
C ALA A 205 10.49 2.46 -9.76
N TYR A 206 9.38 2.11 -10.42
CA TYR A 206 8.91 2.80 -11.61
C TYR A 206 8.69 4.29 -11.33
N MET A 207 7.90 4.61 -10.29
CA MET A 207 7.54 5.99 -9.97
C MET A 207 8.79 6.84 -9.68
N GLN A 208 9.76 6.34 -8.91
CA GLN A 208 11.01 7.07 -8.68
C GLN A 208 11.90 7.21 -9.92
N LYS A 209 11.90 6.21 -10.81
CA LYS A 209 12.73 6.24 -12.03
C LYS A 209 12.14 7.12 -13.12
N LYS A 210 10.83 7.08 -13.31
CA LYS A 210 10.13 7.69 -14.45
C LYS A 210 9.38 8.96 -14.09
N ARG A 211 9.02 9.14 -12.83
CA ARG A 211 8.29 10.31 -12.31
C ARG A 211 8.92 10.82 -11.00
N PRO A 212 10.20 11.23 -11.02
CA PRO A 212 10.96 11.56 -9.80
C PRO A 212 10.37 12.71 -8.97
N TRP A 213 9.47 13.50 -9.56
CA TRP A 213 8.79 14.65 -8.94
C TRP A 213 7.41 14.32 -8.35
N SER A 214 6.86 13.13 -8.59
CA SER A 214 5.50 12.75 -8.14
C SER A 214 5.30 12.77 -6.62
N PHE A 215 6.38 12.81 -5.85
CA PHE A 215 6.35 12.79 -4.38
C PHE A 215 6.95 14.05 -3.75
N LEU A 216 7.13 15.13 -4.52
CA LEU A 216 7.79 16.33 -4.00
C LEU A 216 7.03 16.94 -2.80
N GLY A 217 5.69 16.88 -2.81
CA GLY A 217 4.86 17.37 -1.71
C GLY A 217 4.33 16.30 -0.76
N SER A 218 4.71 15.02 -0.93
CA SER A 218 4.14 13.94 -0.11
C SER A 218 4.95 13.68 1.15
N SER A 219 4.33 13.06 2.16
CA SER A 219 5.01 12.56 3.37
C SER A 219 5.66 11.17 3.17
N ILE A 220 5.66 10.66 1.93
CA ILE A 220 6.32 9.40 1.58
C ILE A 220 7.81 9.68 1.39
N LYS A 221 8.63 9.07 2.23
CA LYS A 221 10.07 8.97 1.99
C LYS A 221 10.29 8.16 0.74
N THR A 222 11.25 8.58 -0.06
CA THR A 222 11.58 7.90 -1.30
C THR A 222 13.06 7.61 -1.32
N ILE A 223 13.40 6.41 -1.79
CA ILE A 223 14.77 5.95 -1.96
C ILE A 223 15.10 5.84 -3.45
N TYR A 224 16.39 5.76 -3.76
CA TYR A 224 16.83 5.52 -5.13
C TYR A 224 16.16 4.26 -5.71
N TRP A 225 15.61 4.34 -6.92
CA TRP A 225 14.70 3.34 -7.45
C TRP A 225 15.23 1.90 -7.40
N LYS A 226 16.54 1.68 -7.63
CA LYS A 226 17.13 0.32 -7.56
C LYS A 226 17.11 -0.27 -6.15
N LYS A 227 17.04 0.57 -5.10
CA LYS A 227 17.00 0.11 -3.71
C LYS A 227 15.65 -0.51 -3.34
N TYR A 228 14.58 -0.26 -4.11
CA TYR A 228 13.32 -0.99 -3.94
C TYR A 228 13.42 -2.48 -4.29
N PHE A 229 14.58 -2.96 -4.76
CA PHE A 229 14.93 -4.37 -4.73
C PHE A 229 15.72 -4.68 -3.45
N GLY A 230 15.03 -5.23 -2.45
CA GLY A 230 15.58 -5.63 -1.16
C GLY A 230 15.47 -4.60 -0.04
N LYS A 231 14.87 -3.43 -0.28
CA LYS A 231 14.54 -2.44 0.76
C LYS A 231 13.21 -1.76 0.48
N THR A 232 12.61 -1.22 1.54
CA THR A 232 11.57 -0.19 1.47
C THR A 232 12.07 1.07 2.16
N GLU A 233 11.33 2.16 2.00
CA GLU A 233 11.51 3.44 2.69
C GLU A 233 11.20 3.39 4.20
N GLY A 234 10.55 2.31 4.66
CA GLY A 234 10.28 2.08 6.08
C GLY A 234 9.13 2.92 6.62
N GLN A 235 8.05 3.10 5.83
CA GLN A 235 6.82 3.80 6.23
C GLN A 235 5.59 3.04 5.73
N ARG A 236 5.51 1.73 6.02
CA ARG A 236 4.37 0.90 5.62
C ARG A 236 3.86 0.11 6.80
N VAL A 237 2.57 -0.18 6.78
CA VAL A 237 1.91 -1.19 7.61
C VAL A 237 1.41 -2.32 6.70
N VAL A 238 1.32 -3.52 7.25
CA VAL A 238 0.78 -4.69 6.54
C VAL A 238 -0.64 -4.93 7.02
N PHE A 239 -1.55 -5.14 6.08
CA PHE A 239 -2.91 -5.62 6.36
C PHE A 239 -3.03 -7.11 6.08
N SER A 240 -2.44 -7.60 4.99
CA SER A 240 -2.43 -9.03 4.69
C SER A 240 -1.21 -9.43 3.85
N LYS A 241 -0.81 -10.69 3.99
CA LYS A 241 0.22 -11.31 3.16
C LYS A 241 -0.45 -12.27 2.17
N ASP A 242 -0.09 -12.12 0.90
CA ASP A 242 -0.72 -12.75 -0.27
C ASP A 242 -2.06 -12.10 -0.68
N ALA A 243 -2.43 -12.22 -1.96
CA ALA A 243 -3.59 -11.56 -2.53
C ALA A 243 -4.81 -12.48 -2.53
N GLU A 244 -4.64 -13.79 -2.73
CA GLU A 244 -5.77 -14.73 -2.88
C GLU A 244 -5.80 -15.66 -1.67
N ILE A 245 -6.31 -15.11 -0.57
CA ILE A 245 -6.49 -15.79 0.72
C ILE A 245 -7.87 -16.43 0.73
N LYS A 246 -7.93 -17.74 1.00
CA LYS A 246 -9.20 -18.48 1.14
C LYS A 246 -9.97 -17.95 2.34
N LEU A 247 -11.24 -17.62 2.10
CA LEU A 247 -12.12 -17.09 3.14
C LEU A 247 -12.73 -18.23 3.95
N LEU A 248 -12.79 -18.04 5.28
CA LEU A 248 -13.38 -18.97 6.23
C LEU A 248 -14.31 -18.20 7.18
N PRO A 249 -15.59 -18.59 7.30
CA PRO A 249 -16.29 -19.62 6.52
C PRO A 249 -16.25 -19.33 5.01
N GLU A 250 -16.45 -20.37 4.21
CA GLU A 250 -16.31 -20.30 2.75
C GLU A 250 -17.22 -19.22 2.15
N TYR A 251 -16.63 -18.38 1.31
CA TYR A 251 -17.38 -17.41 0.53
C TYR A 251 -18.16 -18.13 -0.56
N LYS A 252 -19.49 -17.95 -0.55
CA LYS A 252 -20.38 -18.51 -1.56
C LYS A 252 -20.71 -17.41 -2.55
N ASP A 253 -20.27 -17.56 -3.80
CA ASP A 253 -20.59 -16.59 -4.85
C ASP A 253 -22.09 -16.58 -5.16
N ASP A 254 -22.62 -15.41 -5.48
CA ASP A 254 -24.02 -15.29 -5.90
C ASP A 254 -24.13 -15.64 -7.39
N GLU A 255 -24.90 -16.69 -7.72
CA GLU A 255 -25.05 -17.18 -9.11
C GLU A 255 -25.70 -16.15 -10.05
N GLU A 256 -26.55 -15.28 -9.50
CA GLU A 256 -27.24 -14.18 -10.20
C GLU A 256 -26.80 -12.80 -9.66
N ALA A 257 -25.50 -12.60 -9.45
CA ALA A 257 -24.97 -11.35 -8.93
C ALA A 257 -25.44 -10.14 -9.77
N ILE A 258 -26.20 -9.24 -9.17
CA ILE A 258 -26.48 -7.91 -9.74
C ILE A 258 -25.19 -7.11 -9.64
N ILE A 259 -24.35 -7.14 -10.67
CA ILE A 259 -23.02 -6.51 -10.59
C ILE A 259 -23.16 -4.98 -10.62
N ALA A 260 -23.21 -4.36 -9.45
CA ALA A 260 -23.08 -2.92 -9.32
C ALA A 260 -21.61 -2.52 -9.56
N ALA A 261 -21.34 -1.79 -10.65
CA ALA A 261 -19.99 -1.33 -11.02
C ALA A 261 -18.96 -2.48 -11.25
N PRO A 262 -19.11 -3.30 -12.30
CA PRO A 262 -18.20 -4.42 -12.54
C PRO A 262 -16.75 -3.95 -12.64
N MET A 263 -15.88 -4.57 -11.84
CA MET A 263 -14.44 -4.51 -12.07
C MET A 263 -14.09 -5.58 -13.09
N ASN A 264 -13.31 -5.24 -14.12
CA ASN A 264 -12.86 -6.27 -15.05
C ASN A 264 -11.60 -6.96 -14.49
N ILE A 265 -11.66 -8.28 -14.25
CA ILE A 265 -10.51 -9.11 -13.86
C ILE A 265 -10.25 -10.12 -14.99
N ASN A 266 -9.07 -10.06 -15.61
CA ASN A 266 -8.64 -10.94 -16.70
C ASN A 266 -9.61 -11.04 -17.90
N GLY A 267 -10.43 -10.01 -18.14
CA GLY A 267 -11.43 -9.98 -19.21
C GLY A 267 -12.85 -10.28 -18.75
N GLU A 268 -13.05 -10.71 -17.51
CA GLU A 268 -14.36 -11.08 -16.95
C GLU A 268 -14.87 -10.02 -15.99
N ASN A 269 -16.18 -9.82 -15.95
CA ASN A 269 -16.81 -8.91 -14.99
C ASN A 269 -16.80 -9.55 -13.60
N PHE A 270 -16.35 -8.77 -12.62
CA PHE A 270 -16.25 -9.18 -11.23
C PHE A 270 -17.03 -8.19 -10.34
N GLY A 271 -18.01 -8.70 -9.61
CA GLY A 271 -18.81 -7.99 -8.63
C GLY A 271 -18.15 -8.01 -7.26
N TRP A 272 -17.52 -6.90 -6.89
CA TRP A 272 -16.89 -6.79 -5.59
C TRP A 272 -17.93 -6.91 -4.47
N GLY A 273 -17.75 -7.88 -3.58
CA GLY A 273 -18.65 -8.12 -2.46
C GLY A 273 -19.85 -9.01 -2.79
N GLN A 274 -19.92 -9.54 -4.01
CA GLN A 274 -20.90 -10.57 -4.44
C GLN A 274 -20.24 -11.82 -5.02
N GLN A 275 -19.01 -11.70 -5.52
CA GLN A 275 -18.22 -12.77 -6.10
C GLN A 275 -16.85 -12.83 -5.45
N SER A 276 -16.22 -13.99 -5.47
CA SER A 276 -14.87 -14.25 -4.99
C SER A 276 -14.02 -14.87 -6.09
N LEU A 277 -12.71 -15.00 -5.85
CA LEU A 277 -11.81 -15.71 -6.75
C LEU A 277 -11.69 -17.16 -6.29
N ASN A 278 -12.69 -17.99 -6.63
CA ASN A 278 -12.80 -19.39 -6.18
C ASN A 278 -12.76 -19.53 -4.64
N GLY A 279 -13.60 -18.77 -3.94
CA GLY A 279 -13.66 -18.74 -2.48
C GLY A 279 -12.54 -17.92 -1.81
N CYS A 280 -11.69 -17.25 -2.60
CA CYS A 280 -10.65 -16.36 -2.10
C CYS A 280 -11.04 -14.89 -2.25
N ALA A 281 -10.68 -14.05 -1.29
CA ALA A 281 -10.78 -12.60 -1.48
C ALA A 281 -9.83 -12.16 -2.62
N PRO A 282 -10.26 -11.27 -3.53
CA PRO A 282 -9.36 -10.52 -4.39
C PRO A 282 -8.66 -9.45 -3.53
N TYR A 283 -7.64 -9.86 -2.78
CA TYR A 283 -6.89 -9.09 -1.76
C TYR A 283 -7.72 -8.58 -0.56
N LEU A 284 -7.11 -8.56 0.62
CA LEU A 284 -7.70 -8.04 1.86
C LEU A 284 -7.08 -6.68 2.21
N GLN A 285 -7.84 -5.59 2.05
CA GLN A 285 -7.34 -4.22 2.20
C GLN A 285 -8.31 -3.24 2.90
N PRO A 286 -8.39 -3.27 4.24
CA PRO A 286 -7.96 -4.36 5.12
C PRO A 286 -9.01 -5.48 5.22
N ILE A 287 -10.21 -5.27 4.66
CA ILE A 287 -11.34 -6.20 4.72
C ILE A 287 -11.72 -6.74 3.35
N TYR A 288 -12.54 -7.78 3.38
CA TYR A 288 -13.39 -8.21 2.28
C TYR A 288 -14.81 -8.43 2.79
N ILE A 289 -15.83 -8.15 1.99
CA ILE A 289 -17.23 -8.19 2.42
C ILE A 289 -18.06 -9.11 1.54
N LYS A 290 -19.18 -9.60 2.07
CA LYS A 290 -20.29 -10.17 1.30
C LYS A 290 -21.59 -9.50 1.72
N PHE A 291 -22.37 -9.04 0.76
CA PHE A 291 -23.71 -8.51 0.98
C PHE A 291 -24.67 -9.02 -0.10
N GLU A 292 -25.96 -9.03 0.23
CA GLU A 292 -27.02 -9.22 -0.75
C GLU A 292 -27.53 -7.86 -1.24
N LEU A 293 -27.63 -7.69 -2.56
CA LEU A 293 -28.30 -6.54 -3.16
C LEU A 293 -29.76 -6.88 -3.38
N ASN A 294 -30.66 -6.20 -2.67
CA ASN A 294 -32.10 -6.36 -2.84
C ASN A 294 -32.65 -5.51 -4.00
N GLU A 295 -31.89 -4.51 -4.46
CA GLU A 295 -32.24 -3.61 -5.56
C GLU A 295 -30.99 -3.29 -6.40
N SER A 296 -31.20 -2.84 -7.65
CA SER A 296 -30.13 -2.30 -8.49
C SER A 296 -29.64 -0.96 -7.92
N HIS A 297 -28.74 -1.04 -6.93
CA HIS A 297 -28.10 0.15 -6.37
C HIS A 297 -27.10 0.74 -7.37
N SER A 298 -26.97 2.07 -7.36
CA SER A 298 -25.87 2.79 -7.99
C SER A 298 -24.51 2.28 -7.48
N THR A 299 -23.46 2.45 -8.29
CA THR A 299 -22.07 2.09 -7.98
C THR A 299 -21.69 2.38 -6.52
N LEU A 300 -21.26 1.36 -5.77
CA LEU A 300 -20.82 1.52 -4.38
C LEU A 300 -19.52 2.34 -4.32
N SER A 301 -19.42 3.22 -3.33
CA SER A 301 -18.19 3.96 -3.06
C SER A 301 -17.13 3.07 -2.40
N VAL A 302 -15.85 3.44 -2.55
CA VAL A 302 -14.74 2.72 -1.90
C VAL A 302 -14.93 2.62 -0.38
N VAL A 303 -15.46 3.67 0.26
CA VAL A 303 -15.70 3.69 1.71
C VAL A 303 -16.77 2.68 2.13
N GLN A 304 -17.85 2.53 1.34
CA GLN A 304 -18.90 1.53 1.61
C GLN A 304 -18.39 0.10 1.47
N VAL A 305 -17.34 -0.09 0.68
CA VAL A 305 -16.80 -1.41 0.35
C VAL A 305 -15.63 -1.81 1.26
N MET A 306 -14.75 -0.87 1.58
CA MET A 306 -13.49 -1.12 2.29
C MET A 306 -13.46 -0.51 3.69
N GLY A 307 -14.45 0.32 4.06
CA GLY A 307 -14.40 1.16 5.24
C GLY A 307 -13.41 2.32 5.09
N THR A 308 -13.07 2.93 6.21
CA THR A 308 -12.04 3.97 6.32
C THR A 308 -10.94 3.51 7.25
N TRP A 309 -9.71 3.90 6.97
CA TRP A 309 -8.64 3.81 7.95
C TRP A 309 -7.76 5.05 7.95
N THR A 310 -7.27 5.39 9.13
CA THR A 310 -6.31 6.45 9.37
C THR A 310 -5.10 5.88 10.08
N ILE A 311 -3.90 6.27 9.63
CA ILE A 311 -2.65 5.84 10.27
C ILE A 311 -1.91 7.06 10.81
N GLN A 312 -1.62 7.01 12.10
CA GLN A 312 -1.00 8.10 12.85
C GLN A 312 0.38 7.69 13.35
N GLU A 313 1.39 8.52 13.07
CA GLU A 313 2.69 8.40 13.72
C GLU A 313 2.62 8.93 15.16
N HIS A 314 3.57 8.55 16.01
CA HIS A 314 3.67 9.05 17.38
C HIS A 314 4.78 10.09 17.56
N GLY A 315 4.63 10.90 18.62
CA GLY A 315 5.67 11.77 19.15
C GLY A 315 6.13 12.86 18.19
N PHE A 316 7.44 13.13 18.20
CA PHE A 316 8.03 14.26 17.46
C PHE A 316 7.77 14.22 15.95
N LYS A 317 7.70 13.02 15.36
CA LYS A 317 7.40 12.91 13.93
C LYS A 317 6.00 13.40 13.58
N GLN A 318 5.01 13.08 14.41
CA GLN A 318 3.64 13.51 14.19
C GLN A 318 3.53 15.02 14.28
N LEU A 319 4.19 15.63 15.27
CA LEU A 319 4.31 17.08 15.38
C LEU A 319 4.86 17.68 14.07
N LEU A 320 5.97 17.15 13.56
CA LEU A 320 6.55 17.61 12.29
C LEU A 320 5.61 17.41 11.10
N ALA A 321 4.82 16.34 11.05
CA ALA A 321 3.84 16.12 9.97
C ALA A 321 2.73 17.18 10.00
N VAL A 322 2.18 17.45 11.19
CA VAL A 322 1.09 18.41 11.40
C VAL A 322 1.54 19.84 11.11
N LEU A 323 2.79 20.19 11.44
CA LEU A 323 3.33 21.56 11.26
C LEU A 323 3.60 21.95 9.79
N LYS A 324 3.73 20.99 8.86
CA LYS A 324 4.04 21.29 7.45
C LYS A 324 2.99 22.17 6.78
N LYS A 325 1.72 21.80 6.87
CA LYS A 325 0.63 22.51 6.19
C LYS A 325 0.48 23.95 6.71
N PRO A 326 0.37 24.21 8.03
CA PRO A 326 0.25 25.58 8.53
C PRO A 326 1.51 26.41 8.23
N SER A 327 2.72 25.86 8.37
CA SER A 327 3.95 26.59 8.03
C SER A 327 3.99 27.01 6.57
N LEU A 328 3.55 26.14 5.64
CA LEU A 328 3.46 26.49 4.22
C LEU A 328 2.38 27.56 3.95
N ILE A 329 1.20 27.44 4.58
CA ILE A 329 0.11 28.40 4.41
C ILE A 329 0.55 29.79 4.88
N ILE A 330 1.13 29.88 6.08
CA ILE A 330 1.65 31.14 6.63
C ILE A 330 2.72 31.72 5.71
N ALA A 331 3.63 30.88 5.20
CA ALA A 331 4.65 31.31 4.26
C ALA A 331 4.05 31.93 2.98
N ILE A 332 3.11 31.23 2.33
CA ILE A 332 2.51 31.71 1.08
C ILE A 332 1.70 32.98 1.31
N VAL A 333 0.86 33.03 2.35
CA VAL A 333 0.01 34.20 2.64
C VAL A 333 0.87 35.42 2.96
N ALA A 334 1.89 35.27 3.83
CA ALA A 334 2.79 36.37 4.17
C ALA A 334 3.61 36.83 2.96
N MET A 335 4.04 35.92 2.07
CA MET A 335 4.75 36.24 0.84
C MET A 335 3.86 37.07 -0.12
N LEU A 336 2.61 36.67 -0.32
CA LEU A 336 1.67 37.38 -1.18
C LEU A 336 1.31 38.76 -0.62
N LEU A 337 1.10 38.88 0.70
CA LEU A 337 0.86 40.17 1.34
C LEU A 337 2.11 41.07 1.25
N ASN A 338 3.31 40.51 1.42
CA ASN A 338 4.54 41.27 1.28
C ASN A 338 4.73 41.80 -0.14
N PHE A 339 4.32 41.05 -1.17
CA PHE A 339 4.39 41.51 -2.56
C PHE A 339 3.59 42.81 -2.79
N ILE A 340 2.49 42.98 -2.05
CA ILE A 340 1.62 44.17 -2.15
C ILE A 340 2.11 45.30 -1.23
N VAL A 341 2.39 44.98 0.03
CA VAL A 341 2.63 45.98 1.09
C VAL A 341 4.11 46.35 1.23
N GLN A 342 5.02 45.50 0.76
CA GLN A 342 6.47 45.65 0.91
C GLN A 342 6.89 45.92 2.36
N ASN A 343 6.45 45.04 3.26
CA ASN A 343 6.63 45.19 4.70
C ASN A 343 7.70 44.23 5.22
N PHE A 344 8.72 44.77 5.89
CA PHE A 344 9.80 43.98 6.47
C PHE A 344 9.33 42.80 7.34
N TYR A 345 8.33 42.99 8.21
CA TYR A 345 7.86 41.92 9.10
C TYR A 345 7.18 40.80 8.32
N LEU A 346 6.45 41.13 7.24
CA LEU A 346 5.89 40.12 6.35
C LEU A 346 7.00 39.36 5.63
N GLU A 347 8.06 40.05 5.20
CA GLU A 347 9.22 39.42 4.57
C GLU A 347 9.91 38.40 5.49
N VAL A 348 10.22 38.81 6.71
CA VAL A 348 10.81 37.92 7.73
C VAL A 348 9.87 36.75 8.04
N THR A 349 8.57 37.02 8.17
CA THR A 349 7.56 36.00 8.51
C THR A 349 7.50 34.90 7.46
N PHE A 350 7.43 35.24 6.18
CA PHE A 350 7.35 34.20 5.14
C PHE A 350 8.63 33.38 5.05
N LYS A 351 9.81 34.01 5.20
CA LYS A 351 11.10 33.31 5.16
C LYS A 351 11.27 32.35 6.33
N LEU A 352 10.97 32.77 7.56
CA LEU A 352 10.97 31.89 8.74
C LEU A 352 9.98 30.73 8.58
N SER A 353 8.81 31.00 8.03
CA SER A 353 7.78 29.97 7.80
C SER A 353 8.20 28.95 6.73
N PHE A 354 8.85 29.39 5.64
CA PHE A 354 9.46 28.47 4.66
C PHE A 354 10.61 27.67 5.27
N ILE A 355 11.46 28.27 6.10
CA ILE A 355 12.53 27.57 6.81
C ILE A 355 11.95 26.47 7.70
N LEU A 356 10.92 26.77 8.50
CA LEU A 356 10.23 25.79 9.33
C LEU A 356 9.62 24.67 8.49
N PHE A 357 8.96 25.01 7.38
CA PHE A 357 8.40 24.05 6.44
C PHE A 357 9.48 23.09 5.89
N LEU A 358 10.62 23.61 5.45
CA LEU A 358 11.73 22.83 4.91
C LEU A 358 12.40 21.96 5.98
N LEU A 359 12.58 22.49 7.19
CA LEU A 359 13.08 21.74 8.35
C LEU A 359 12.17 20.57 8.69
N CYS A 360 10.84 20.72 8.59
CA CYS A 360 9.90 19.62 8.83
C CYS A 360 10.14 18.43 7.89
N PHE A 361 10.41 18.67 6.60
CA PHE A 361 10.75 17.58 5.66
C PHE A 361 12.12 16.96 5.95
N ILE A 362 13.15 17.78 6.22
CA ILE A 362 14.51 17.30 6.48
C ILE A 362 14.57 16.44 7.74
N LEU A 363 13.97 16.91 8.84
CA LEU A 363 13.92 16.18 10.11
C LEU A 363 13.11 14.88 10.00
N ARG A 364 12.13 14.85 9.10
CA ARG A 364 11.42 13.61 8.74
C ARG A 364 12.17 12.73 7.76
N MET A 365 13.37 13.12 7.31
CA MET A 365 14.20 12.39 6.33
C MET A 365 13.51 12.23 4.96
N GLU A 366 12.68 13.20 4.57
CA GLU A 366 11.93 13.20 3.32
C GLU A 366 12.65 14.11 2.31
N ARG A 367 13.07 13.57 1.16
CA ARG A 367 13.74 14.32 0.07
C ARG A 367 14.86 15.27 0.54
N MET A 368 15.67 14.80 1.49
CA MET A 368 16.67 15.60 2.19
C MET A 368 17.51 16.49 1.28
N ILE A 369 18.03 15.96 0.17
CA ILE A 369 18.93 16.72 -0.72
C ILE A 369 18.25 17.99 -1.26
N ILE A 370 17.04 17.87 -1.82
CA ILE A 370 16.34 18.99 -2.43
C ILE A 370 15.99 20.03 -1.37
N PHE A 371 15.42 19.58 -0.24
CA PHE A 371 14.99 20.50 0.81
C PHE A 371 16.15 21.11 1.59
N SER A 372 17.29 20.42 1.73
CA SER A 372 18.52 20.99 2.28
C SER A 372 19.05 22.13 1.41
N ILE A 373 19.04 21.98 0.08
CA ILE A 373 19.45 23.04 -0.85
C ILE A 373 18.49 24.23 -0.74
N MET A 374 17.18 23.99 -0.76
CA MET A 374 16.18 25.05 -0.59
C MET A 374 16.30 25.75 0.77
N LEU A 375 16.59 24.99 1.84
CA LEU A 375 16.77 25.53 3.18
C LEU A 375 17.97 26.46 3.24
N LEU A 376 19.09 26.09 2.61
CA LEU A 376 20.28 26.93 2.53
C LEU A 376 19.95 28.26 1.85
N PHE A 377 19.32 28.24 0.68
CA PHE A 377 18.95 29.46 -0.03
C PHE A 377 17.96 30.33 0.75
N MET A 378 16.95 29.73 1.36
CA MET A 378 15.97 30.47 2.17
C MET A 378 16.61 31.09 3.41
N SER A 379 17.57 30.39 4.03
CA SER A 379 18.33 30.90 5.17
C SER A 379 19.22 32.06 4.77
N LEU A 380 19.98 31.96 3.67
CA LEU A 380 20.78 33.06 3.14
C LEU A 380 19.93 34.27 2.77
N SER A 381 18.75 34.04 2.19
CA SER A 381 17.79 35.11 1.88
C SER A 381 17.28 35.80 3.14
N LEU A 382 17.06 35.06 4.24
CA LEU A 382 16.67 35.64 5.52
C LEU A 382 17.79 36.48 6.11
N PHE A 383 19.04 35.98 6.13
CA PHE A 383 20.20 36.73 6.62
C PHE A 383 20.38 38.04 5.86
N SER A 384 20.30 38.00 4.53
CA SER A 384 20.40 39.21 3.69
C SER A 384 19.36 40.29 4.05
N THR A 385 18.12 39.90 4.36
CA THR A 385 17.08 40.85 4.82
C THR A 385 17.36 41.43 6.19
N LEU A 386 17.99 40.65 7.08
CA LEU A 386 18.34 41.11 8.42
C LEU A 386 19.57 42.02 8.41
N ASP A 387 20.56 41.74 7.56
CA ASP A 387 21.81 42.51 7.42
C ASP A 387 21.64 43.81 6.62
N GLY A 388 20.65 43.89 5.74
CA GLY A 388 20.32 45.11 4.98
C GLY A 388 19.68 46.24 5.81
N ARG A 389 19.82 46.20 7.13
CA ARG A 389 19.33 47.18 8.10
C ARG A 389 20.45 47.96 8.77
#